data_AF-A0A661U0I2-F1
#
_entry.id   AF-A0A661U0I2-F1
#
_cell.length_a   1.000
_cell.length_b   1.000
_cell.length_c   1.000
_cell.angle_alpha   90.00
_cell.angle_beta   90.00
_cell.angle_gamma   90.00
#
_symmetry.space_group_name_H-M   'P 1'
#
loop_
_entity.id
_entity.type
_entity.pdbx_description
1 polymer ?
#
loop_
_entity_poly.entity_id
_entity_poly.type
_entity_poly.pdbx_seq_one_letter_code
_entity_poly.pdbx_strand_id
1 'polypeptide(L)'
;MLDISMRELLEVGVHFGHQARRWNPKMAPYIYSEKNGIHIIDLSITLEKLSEAYEFVKGVAEMGGDILFVGTKKQARESVKEEAVRAGVFYVTHRWLGGMLTNFHTIRNNLDTLEKLIQIEEDGSLDALPRKEAMIMRKKKEKLEKILSGIRGMNR
;
A
#
# COMPACT_ATOMS: atom_id res chain seq x y z
N MET A 1 0.09 -16.51 -17.16
CA MET A 1 1.07 -17.43 -16.54
C MET A 1 2.10 -16.57 -15.86
N LEU A 2 2.53 -16.94 -14.66
CA LEU A 2 3.49 -16.17 -13.89
C LEU A 2 4.90 -16.46 -14.43
N ASP A 3 5.45 -15.52 -15.21
CA ASP A 3 6.74 -15.67 -15.87
C ASP A 3 7.83 -15.05 -14.99
N ILE A 4 8.12 -15.69 -13.85
CA ILE A 4 9.18 -15.29 -12.93
C ILE A 4 10.03 -16.51 -12.61
N SER A 5 11.33 -16.40 -12.89
CA SER A 5 12.29 -17.46 -12.63
C SER A 5 12.92 -17.33 -11.23
N MET A 6 13.37 -18.46 -10.66
CA MET A 6 14.16 -18.45 -9.42
C MET A 6 15.42 -17.60 -9.53
N ARG A 7 16.02 -17.58 -10.74
CA ARG A 7 17.24 -16.83 -11.03
C ARG A 7 17.02 -15.33 -10.87
N GLU A 8 15.94 -14.79 -11.42
CA GLU A 8 15.60 -13.37 -11.29
C GLU A 8 15.38 -12.98 -9.81
N LEU A 9 14.66 -13.81 -9.05
CA LEU A 9 14.46 -13.60 -7.61
C LEU A 9 15.78 -13.59 -6.83
N LEU A 10 16.72 -14.46 -7.22
CA LEU A 10 18.04 -14.53 -6.62
C LEU A 10 18.87 -13.28 -6.95
N GLU A 11 18.87 -12.84 -8.21
CA GLU A 11 19.62 -11.67 -8.71
C GLU A 11 19.13 -10.37 -8.07
N VAL A 12 17.82 -10.21 -7.89
CA VAL A 12 17.22 -9.04 -7.22
C VAL A 12 17.40 -9.08 -5.69
N GLY A 13 17.75 -10.24 -5.13
CA GLY A 13 18.06 -10.37 -3.71
C GLY A 13 16.83 -10.48 -2.80
N VAL A 14 15.68 -10.94 -3.29
CA VAL A 14 14.46 -11.06 -2.46
C VAL A 14 14.54 -12.17 -1.41
N HIS A 15 15.51 -13.07 -1.54
CA HIS A 15 15.78 -14.16 -0.60
C HIS A 15 16.39 -13.70 0.73
N PHE A 16 16.85 -12.45 0.83
CA PHE A 16 17.41 -11.92 2.07
C PHE A 16 16.30 -11.58 3.08
N GLY A 17 16.28 -12.29 4.20
CA GLY A 17 15.42 -12.02 5.33
C GLY A 17 16.01 -10.99 6.31
N HIS A 18 15.53 -11.06 7.54
CA HIS A 18 16.06 -10.24 8.65
C HIS A 18 17.19 -10.95 9.40
N GLN A 19 17.79 -10.22 10.35
CA GLN A 19 18.77 -10.78 11.28
C GLN A 19 18.14 -11.92 12.10
N ALA A 20 18.91 -12.97 12.38
CA ALA A 20 18.43 -14.17 13.09
C ALA A 20 17.84 -13.89 14.48
N ARG A 21 18.28 -12.82 15.14
CA ARG A 21 17.70 -12.36 16.43
C ARG A 21 16.30 -11.74 16.32
N ARG A 22 15.85 -11.38 15.11
CA ARG A 22 14.56 -10.71 14.84
C ARG A 22 13.71 -11.57 13.90
N TRP A 23 13.48 -12.82 14.30
CA TRP A 23 12.69 -13.78 13.54
C TRP A 23 11.46 -14.23 14.32
N ASN A 24 10.47 -14.79 13.60
CA ASN A 24 9.30 -15.41 14.18
C ASN A 24 9.44 -16.93 14.01
N PRO A 25 9.33 -17.76 15.07
CA PRO A 25 9.47 -19.22 14.98
C PRO A 25 8.57 -19.89 13.93
N LYS A 26 7.39 -19.31 13.65
CA LYS A 26 6.48 -19.81 12.60
C LYS A 26 7.04 -19.69 11.18
N MET A 27 8.12 -18.92 11.00
CA MET A 27 8.81 -18.80 9.72
C MET A 27 9.80 -19.94 9.47
N ALA A 28 10.06 -20.83 10.43
CA ALA A 28 11.01 -21.93 10.28
C ALA A 28 10.81 -22.75 8.98
N PRO A 29 9.58 -23.09 8.54
CA PRO A 29 9.39 -23.83 7.29
C PRO A 29 9.77 -23.06 6.02
N TYR A 30 9.89 -21.74 6.09
CA TYR A 30 10.19 -20.87 4.95
C TYR A 30 11.66 -20.41 4.93
N ILE A 31 12.44 -20.74 5.96
CA ILE A 31 13.85 -20.36 6.08
C ILE A 31 14.69 -21.52 5.56
N TYR A 32 15.47 -21.25 4.51
CA TYR A 32 16.39 -22.22 3.92
C TYR A 32 17.65 -22.40 4.78
N SER A 33 18.29 -21.29 5.16
CA SER A 33 19.49 -21.31 6.03
C SER A 33 19.77 -19.95 6.66
N GLU A 34 20.80 -19.87 7.49
CA GLU A 34 21.33 -18.62 8.01
C GLU A 34 22.76 -18.42 7.50
N LYS A 35 23.06 -17.22 6.99
CA LYS A 35 24.41 -16.85 6.54
C LYS A 35 24.77 -15.48 7.11
N ASN A 36 25.90 -15.39 7.80
CA ASN A 36 26.39 -14.15 8.42
C ASN A 36 25.34 -13.47 9.33
N GLY A 37 24.54 -14.25 10.07
CA GLY A 37 23.51 -13.71 10.95
C GLY A 37 22.22 -13.26 10.27
N ILE A 38 22.04 -13.51 8.97
CA ILE A 38 20.85 -13.17 8.18
C ILE A 38 20.16 -14.45 7.72
N HIS A 39 18.85 -14.54 7.91
CA HIS A 39 18.06 -15.65 7.37
C HIS A 39 17.92 -15.54 5.86
N ILE A 40 18.11 -16.67 5.17
CA ILE A 40 17.85 -16.84 3.75
C ILE A 40 16.51 -17.54 3.60
N ILE A 41 15.60 -16.94 2.83
CA ILE A 41 14.26 -17.45 2.55
C ILE A 41 14.34 -18.46 1.40
N ASP A 42 13.60 -19.56 1.50
CA ASP A 42 13.52 -20.56 0.45
C ASP A 42 12.74 -20.04 -0.77
N LEU A 43 13.45 -19.87 -1.89
CA LEU A 43 12.86 -19.38 -3.14
C LEU A 43 11.96 -20.43 -3.80
N SER A 44 12.17 -21.72 -3.56
CA SER A 44 11.33 -22.79 -4.11
C SER A 44 9.91 -22.68 -3.56
N ILE A 45 9.81 -22.55 -2.24
CA ILE A 45 8.53 -22.33 -1.54
C ILE A 45 7.94 -20.98 -1.95
N THR A 46 8.78 -19.94 -2.11
CA THR A 46 8.33 -18.62 -2.56
C THR A 46 7.66 -18.68 -3.94
N LEU A 47 8.23 -19.43 -4.90
CA LEU A 47 7.66 -19.58 -6.23
C LEU A 47 6.30 -20.30 -6.21
N GLU A 48 6.19 -21.38 -5.44
CA GLU A 48 4.92 -22.11 -5.27
C GLU A 48 3.84 -21.18 -4.69
N LYS A 49 4.15 -20.47 -3.59
CA LYS A 49 3.21 -19.55 -2.94
C LYS A 49 2.88 -18.32 -3.77
N LEU A 50 3.82 -17.86 -4.61
CA LEU A 50 3.57 -16.77 -5.54
C LEU A 50 2.57 -17.17 -6.63
N SER A 51 2.66 -18.40 -7.12
CA SER A 51 1.69 -18.96 -8.07
C SER A 51 0.27 -19.06 -7.45
N GLU A 52 0.17 -19.60 -6.22
CA GLU A 52 -1.09 -19.66 -5.48
C GLU A 52 -1.71 -18.26 -5.28
N ALA A 53 -0.90 -17.29 -4.86
CA ALA A 53 -1.35 -15.92 -4.64
C ALA A 53 -1.81 -15.26 -5.93
N TYR A 54 -1.12 -15.51 -7.04
CA TYR A 54 -1.49 -14.97 -8.35
C TYR A 54 -2.84 -15.49 -8.83
N GLU A 55 -3.09 -16.80 -8.77
CA GLU A 55 -4.38 -17.37 -9.18
C GLU A 55 -5.52 -16.85 -8.29
N PHE A 56 -5.28 -16.68 -6.99
CA PHE A 56 -6.26 -16.06 -6.09
C PHE A 56 -6.57 -14.61 -6.49
N VAL A 57 -5.55 -13.77 -6.66
CA VAL A 57 -5.73 -12.35 -7.02
C VAL A 57 -6.41 -12.21 -8.38
N LYS A 58 -6.04 -13.06 -9.34
CA LYS A 58 -6.69 -13.13 -10.65
C LYS A 58 -8.17 -13.46 -10.51
N GLY A 59 -8.54 -14.47 -9.71
CA GLY A 59 -9.93 -14.81 -9.44
C GLY A 59 -10.72 -13.67 -8.78
N VAL A 60 -10.13 -12.94 -7.83
CA VAL A 60 -10.76 -11.75 -7.24
C VAL A 60 -11.00 -10.66 -8.29
N ALA A 61 -10.03 -10.41 -9.15
CA ALA A 61 -10.15 -9.42 -10.22
C ALA A 61 -11.22 -9.81 -11.26
N GLU A 62 -11.31 -11.09 -11.63
CA GLU A 62 -12.34 -11.61 -12.55
C GLU A 62 -13.76 -11.47 -11.99
N MET A 63 -13.92 -11.57 -10.67
CA MET A 63 -15.20 -11.32 -10.00
C MET A 63 -15.53 -9.83 -9.81
N GLY A 64 -14.64 -8.91 -10.21
CA GLY A 64 -14.79 -7.48 -10.00
C GLY A 64 -14.62 -7.05 -8.54
N GLY A 65 -13.86 -7.81 -7.75
CA GLY A 65 -13.57 -7.48 -6.35
C GLY A 65 -12.55 -6.35 -6.21
N ASP A 66 -12.72 -5.53 -5.17
CA ASP A 66 -11.77 -4.46 -4.85
C ASP A 66 -10.47 -5.03 -4.23
N ILE A 67 -9.33 -4.65 -4.79
CA ILE A 67 -8.00 -4.98 -4.26
C ILE A 67 -7.37 -3.70 -3.68
N LEU A 68 -6.74 -3.83 -2.51
CA LEU A 68 -6.08 -2.72 -1.82
C LEU A 68 -4.59 -3.00 -1.62
N PHE A 69 -3.75 -2.15 -2.21
CA PHE A 69 -2.30 -2.23 -2.11
C PHE A 69 -1.82 -1.43 -0.89
N VAL A 70 -0.99 -2.02 -0.03
CA VAL A 70 -0.52 -1.34 1.20
C VAL A 70 1.00 -1.41 1.32
N GLY A 71 1.65 -0.24 1.35
CA GLY A 71 3.10 -0.13 1.37
C GLY A 71 3.58 1.14 2.06
N THR A 72 3.68 1.14 3.39
CA THR A 72 4.01 2.35 4.17
C THR A 72 5.50 2.62 4.35
N LYS A 73 6.35 1.60 4.11
CA LYS A 73 7.82 1.69 4.18
C LYS A 73 8.33 2.60 3.07
N LYS A 74 9.34 3.44 3.37
CA LYS A 74 9.92 4.39 2.40
C LYS A 74 10.32 3.72 1.08
N GLN A 75 10.92 2.53 1.16
CA GLN A 75 11.38 1.75 0.00
C GLN A 75 10.23 1.19 -0.86
N ALA A 76 9.02 1.07 -0.30
CA ALA A 76 7.89 0.47 -1.00
C ALA A 76 6.88 1.51 -1.52
N ARG A 77 6.95 2.77 -1.07
CA ARG A 77 5.87 3.75 -1.33
C ARG A 77 5.66 4.03 -2.81
N GLU A 78 6.76 4.24 -3.53
CA GLU A 78 6.75 4.60 -4.94
C GLU A 78 6.28 3.41 -5.78
N SER A 79 6.97 2.27 -5.64
CA SER A 79 6.62 1.04 -6.36
C SER A 79 5.17 0.60 -6.12
N VAL A 80 4.69 0.63 -4.88
CA VAL A 80 3.30 0.25 -4.57
C VAL A 80 2.29 1.23 -5.16
N LYS A 81 2.61 2.54 -5.18
CA LYS A 81 1.73 3.54 -5.79
C LYS A 81 1.66 3.36 -7.30
N GLU A 82 2.81 3.26 -7.96
CA GLU A 82 2.91 3.13 -9.42
C GLU A 82 2.18 1.89 -9.92
N GLU A 83 2.40 0.75 -9.26
CA GLU A 83 1.78 -0.52 -9.62
C GLU A 83 0.27 -0.54 -9.36
N ALA A 84 -0.18 0.07 -8.26
CA ALA A 84 -1.62 0.19 -7.99
C ALA A 84 -2.33 1.09 -9.00
N VAL A 85 -1.72 2.23 -9.37
CA VAL A 85 -2.26 3.13 -10.39
C VAL A 85 -2.28 2.44 -11.76
N ARG A 86 -1.22 1.70 -12.12
CA ARG A 86 -1.16 0.93 -13.37
C ARG A 86 -2.23 -0.16 -13.42
N ALA A 87 -2.51 -0.81 -12.29
CA ALA A 87 -3.54 -1.84 -12.17
C ALA A 87 -4.96 -1.26 -11.99
N GLY A 88 -5.12 0.05 -11.78
CA GLY A 88 -6.42 0.68 -11.53
C GLY A 88 -7.05 0.31 -10.18
N VAL A 89 -6.23 -0.08 -9.19
CA VAL A 89 -6.69 -0.52 -7.86
C VAL A 89 -6.36 0.51 -6.77
N PHE A 90 -7.00 0.37 -5.60
CA PHE A 90 -6.78 1.28 -4.48
C PHE A 90 -5.41 1.04 -3.82
N TYR A 91 -4.86 2.08 -3.18
CA TYR A 91 -3.59 1.97 -2.45
C TYR A 91 -3.49 2.84 -1.18
N VAL A 92 -2.59 2.43 -0.27
CA VAL A 92 -2.18 3.19 0.92
C VAL A 92 -0.65 3.12 1.07
N THR A 93 0.04 4.23 0.81
CA THR A 93 1.51 4.27 0.82
C THR A 93 2.12 5.11 1.92
N HIS A 94 1.35 5.96 2.60
CA HIS A 94 1.88 6.83 3.64
C HIS A 94 1.68 6.26 5.04
N ARG A 95 0.41 6.18 5.46
CA ARG A 95 0.05 5.75 6.81
C ARG A 95 -1.26 5.00 6.75
N TRP A 96 -1.27 3.82 7.36
CA TRP A 96 -2.49 3.11 7.70
C TRP A 96 -3.13 3.79 8.91
N LEU A 97 -4.33 4.36 8.75
CA LEU A 97 -5.11 4.86 9.87
C LEU A 97 -5.84 3.68 10.52
N GLY A 98 -5.79 3.61 11.86
CA GLY A 98 -6.61 2.65 12.60
C GLY A 98 -8.08 2.84 12.24
N GLY A 99 -8.79 1.74 11.98
CA GLY A 99 -10.18 1.82 11.52
C GLY A 99 -10.35 1.97 10.02
N MET A 100 -9.28 1.93 9.20
CA MET A 100 -9.38 2.10 7.74
C MET A 100 -10.37 1.16 7.06
N LEU A 101 -10.48 -0.08 7.55
CA LEU A 101 -11.46 -1.06 7.04
C LEU A 101 -12.61 -1.31 8.03
N THR A 102 -12.35 -1.22 9.33
CA THR A 102 -13.33 -1.60 10.37
C THR A 102 -14.27 -0.47 10.76
N ASN A 103 -13.87 0.79 10.58
CA ASN A 103 -14.69 1.99 10.80
C ASN A 103 -14.62 2.88 9.55
N PHE A 104 -15.15 2.35 8.45
CA PHE A 104 -15.10 3.04 7.17
C PHE A 104 -15.93 4.32 7.16
N HIS A 105 -16.99 4.42 7.98
CA HIS A 105 -17.80 5.64 8.10
C HIS A 105 -16.93 6.87 8.48
N THR A 106 -15.99 6.71 9.40
CA THR A 106 -15.09 7.81 9.80
C THR A 106 -14.10 8.15 8.69
N ILE A 107 -13.63 7.16 7.94
CA ILE A 107 -12.75 7.38 6.79
C ILE A 107 -13.48 8.11 5.68
N ARG A 108 -14.73 7.72 5.40
CA ARG A 108 -15.61 8.38 4.44
C ARG A 108 -15.84 9.84 4.79
N ASN A 109 -16.12 10.16 6.05
CA ASN A 109 -16.25 11.56 6.49
C ASN A 109 -14.96 12.38 6.24
N ASN A 110 -13.78 11.76 6.37
CA ASN A 110 -12.51 12.41 6.04
C ASN A 110 -12.30 12.55 4.52
N LEU A 111 -12.75 11.58 3.72
CA LEU A 111 -12.78 11.68 2.26
C LEU A 111 -13.70 12.81 1.81
N ASP A 112 -14.92 12.89 2.34
CA ASP A 112 -15.86 13.98 2.04
C ASP A 112 -15.29 15.35 2.44
N THR A 113 -14.55 15.40 3.55
CA THR A 113 -13.83 16.62 3.96
C THR A 113 -12.72 16.98 2.98
N LEU A 114 -11.99 15.99 2.46
CA LEU A 114 -10.96 16.22 1.44
C LEU A 114 -11.57 16.74 0.14
N GLU A 115 -12.65 16.12 -0.36
CA GLU A 115 -13.34 16.58 -1.58
C GLU A 115 -13.84 18.03 -1.44
N LYS A 116 -14.44 18.38 -0.29
CA LYS A 116 -14.84 19.77 0.00
C LYS A 116 -13.66 20.74 -0.03
N LEU A 117 -12.51 20.35 0.53
CA LEU A 117 -11.31 21.19 0.54
C LEU A 117 -10.71 21.39 -0.86
N ILE A 118 -10.80 20.36 -1.73
CA ILE A 118 -10.40 20.46 -3.12
C ILE A 118 -11.33 21.43 -3.86
N GLN A 119 -12.65 21.27 -3.70
CA GLN A 119 -13.64 22.13 -4.35
C GLN A 119 -13.47 23.62 -3.97
N ILE A 120 -13.28 23.92 -2.69
CA ILE A 120 -13.06 25.30 -2.18
C ILE A 120 -11.74 25.91 -2.68
N GLU A 121 -10.76 25.08 -3.04
CA GLU A 121 -9.51 25.55 -3.62
C GLU A 121 -9.64 25.80 -5.12
N GLU A 122 -10.33 24.91 -5.83
CA GLU A 122 -10.59 25.02 -7.27
C GLU A 122 -11.52 26.19 -7.60
N ASP A 123 -12.49 26.50 -6.74
CA ASP A 123 -13.41 27.63 -6.91
C ASP A 123 -12.81 29.00 -6.52
N GLY A 124 -11.59 29.02 -5.97
CA GLY A 124 -10.88 30.25 -5.57
C GLY A 124 -11.40 30.90 -4.27
N SER A 125 -12.41 30.33 -3.61
CA SER A 125 -12.97 30.84 -2.34
C SER A 125 -11.92 30.87 -1.23
N LEU A 126 -10.93 29.97 -1.31
CA LEU A 126 -9.81 29.90 -0.38
C LEU A 126 -8.97 31.19 -0.34
N ASP A 127 -8.89 31.93 -1.45
CA ASP A 127 -8.11 33.17 -1.53
C ASP A 127 -8.88 34.39 -1.00
N ALA A 128 -10.20 34.28 -0.87
CA ALA A 128 -11.03 35.29 -0.21
C ALA A 128 -10.93 35.24 1.33
N LEU A 129 -10.38 34.15 1.88
CA LEU A 129 -10.24 33.97 3.33
C LEU A 129 -9.00 34.69 3.89
N PRO A 130 -8.99 35.01 5.20
CA PRO A 130 -7.79 35.47 5.88
C PRO A 130 -6.62 34.50 5.68
N ARG A 131 -5.42 35.05 5.41
CA ARG A 131 -4.20 34.24 5.11
C ARG A 131 -3.96 33.09 6.10
N LYS A 132 -4.23 33.30 7.38
CA LYS A 132 -4.06 32.28 8.43
C LYS A 132 -5.03 31.10 8.24
N GLU A 133 -6.29 31.39 7.96
CA GLU A 133 -7.32 30.37 7.75
C GLU A 133 -7.07 29.60 6.46
N ALA A 134 -6.75 30.32 5.38
CA ALA A 134 -6.37 29.72 4.11
C ALA A 134 -5.16 28.77 4.27
N MET A 135 -4.14 29.16 5.05
CA MET A 135 -2.99 28.31 5.34
C MET A 135 -3.37 27.03 6.10
N ILE A 136 -4.27 27.13 7.10
CA ILE A 136 -4.73 25.97 7.88
C ILE A 136 -5.49 24.98 7.00
N MET A 137 -6.37 25.49 6.13
CA MET A 137 -7.14 24.67 5.19
C MET A 137 -6.23 23.98 4.18
N ARG A 138 -5.26 24.69 3.59
CA ARG A 138 -4.26 24.10 2.68
C ARG A 138 -3.45 22.98 3.35
N LYS A 139 -2.94 23.23 4.57
CA LYS A 139 -2.22 22.20 5.35
C LYS A 139 -3.10 20.98 5.66
N LYS A 140 -4.38 21.20 5.96
CA LYS A 140 -5.33 20.10 6.21
C LYS A 140 -5.58 19.29 4.93
N LYS A 141 -5.78 19.96 3.79
CA LYS A 141 -5.93 19.34 2.47
C LYS A 141 -4.71 18.48 2.14
N GLU A 142 -3.51 19.06 2.15
CA GLU A 142 -2.25 18.35 1.85
C GLU A 142 -2.06 17.11 2.73
N LYS A 143 -2.37 17.22 4.03
CA LYS A 143 -2.26 16.10 4.96
C LYS A 143 -3.26 14.98 4.62
N LEU A 144 -4.51 15.32 4.34
CA LEU A 144 -5.55 14.35 3.99
C LEU A 144 -5.27 13.70 2.64
N GLU A 145 -4.93 14.49 1.63
CA GLU A 145 -4.61 14.03 0.28
C GLU A 145 -3.44 13.04 0.28
N LYS A 146 -2.38 13.37 1.01
CA LYS A 146 -1.22 12.48 1.15
C LYS A 146 -1.59 11.11 1.71
N ILE A 147 -2.58 11.03 2.60
CA ILE A 147 -2.96 9.78 3.27
C ILE A 147 -4.06 9.03 2.50
N LEU A 148 -5.05 9.77 1.98
CA LEU A 148 -6.31 9.20 1.49
C LEU A 148 -6.43 9.17 -0.03
N SER A 149 -5.50 9.80 -0.78
CA SER A 149 -5.55 9.85 -2.26
C SER A 149 -5.78 8.49 -2.91
N GLY A 150 -5.10 7.45 -2.44
CA GLY A 150 -5.19 6.12 -3.04
C GLY A 150 -6.45 5.33 -2.69
N ILE A 151 -7.31 5.84 -1.79
CA ILE A 151 -8.61 5.23 -1.46
C ILE A 151 -9.79 6.13 -1.84
N ARG A 152 -9.53 7.21 -2.61
CA ARG A 152 -10.60 8.03 -3.20
C ARG A 152 -11.45 7.14 -4.12
N GLY A 153 -12.76 7.24 -4.01
CA GLY A 153 -13.70 6.43 -4.80
C GLY A 153 -14.00 5.04 -4.23
N MET A 154 -13.35 4.62 -3.15
CA MET A 154 -13.70 3.37 -2.47
C MET A 154 -15.06 3.52 -1.79
N ASN A 155 -16.07 2.77 -2.25
CA ASN A 155 -17.44 2.84 -1.74
C ASN A 155 -17.80 1.52 -1.07
N ARG A 156 -17.51 1.44 0.23
CA ARG A 156 -17.76 0.25 1.05
C ARG A 156 -18.70 0.54 2.22
#